data_AF-W0Z7K4-F1
#
_entry.id   AF-W0Z7K4-F1
#
_cell.length_a   1.000
_cell.length_b   1.000
_cell.length_c   1.000
_cell.angle_alpha   90.00
_cell.angle_beta   90.00
_cell.angle_gamma   90.00
#
_symmetry.space_group_name_H-M   'P 1'
#
loop_
_entity.id
_entity.type
_entity.pdbx_description
1 polymer ?
#
loop_
_entity_poly.entity_id
_entity_poly.type
_entity_poly.pdbx_seq_one_letter_code
_entity_poly.pdbx_strand_id
1 'polypeptide(L)'
;MLWARVVAGTVMTILASGVALVGVASASAASASQPVTAAVEGPLACDDLLSPGILADVAARGFVPTENATPLFPAEGRQCWWADPNALRGQAFAVGYIELTPEQAAAEGERLLATGRFARVDIDGTNADVAEGADVIYRAIPAEFTNMAEEVDPSFRFHYADGYWFFVYDPTAQLEEGVEQLQAVYNWGDVLAADLQSNVLAAFVAEPAVVEEETEFEPIPAPTPDGFSATTPSTLSGLRTAAEVDFGPAAVGGCIAAALVLVALIGLPGRLVDSALSARYDEWGGMLRPVFRPLRMRMRALARAVENLPTVVVVGGGVVLAALFAAVVEPDFGLNGGSVRLLLSLVGAFLIENVAGLVVLAWWLGRRGAPARLRLRLGSLLVVLVTALASRVAGFDPGFVFGLVFGLAFVGEMSARRDGNGDTPSRRDVDQALGEATWLLIAGVTSWLVYSVAVGLAFGTTGGMIGLLVVELFAGLAVGCLAALFLVLLPLPGLIGATLWAHSRIRWAIAEAVAIGVFLFIVLPLPASWTTVDTPFALWVAMFAIYAVLAVALWAVLTYTPSRWIAARTRPEVPGPSASEALNSDARS
;
A
#
# COMPACT_ATOMS: atom_id res chain seq x y z
N MET A 1 -4.59 18.65 -36.39
CA MET A 1 -4.12 17.31 -36.81
C MET A 1 -2.63 17.08 -36.56
N LEU A 2 -1.74 18.05 -36.78
CA LEU A 2 -0.30 17.89 -36.49
C LEU A 2 0.00 17.61 -35.00
N TRP A 3 -0.69 18.32 -34.10
CA TRP A 3 -0.50 18.18 -32.64
C TRP A 3 -0.89 16.79 -32.10
N ALA A 4 -1.95 16.18 -32.63
CA ALA A 4 -2.37 14.83 -32.24
C ALA A 4 -1.34 13.76 -32.67
N ARG A 5 -0.69 13.95 -33.82
CA ARG A 5 0.39 13.06 -34.29
C ARG A 5 1.66 13.20 -33.45
N VAL A 6 1.98 14.42 -33.02
CA VAL A 6 3.13 14.66 -32.13
C VAL A 6 2.88 14.05 -30.75
N VAL A 7 1.69 14.24 -30.16
CA VAL A 7 1.34 13.65 -28.85
C VAL A 7 1.31 12.12 -28.92
N ALA A 8 0.72 11.54 -29.96
CA ALA A 8 0.71 10.08 -30.13
C ALA A 8 2.14 9.51 -30.29
N GLY A 9 3.01 10.21 -31.04
CA GLY A 9 4.42 9.85 -31.18
C GLY A 9 5.16 9.90 -29.84
N THR A 10 5.04 10.99 -29.09
CA THR A 10 5.73 11.15 -27.79
C THR A 10 5.25 10.13 -26.75
N VAL A 11 3.95 9.81 -26.73
CA VAL A 11 3.38 8.79 -25.84
C VAL A 11 3.89 7.39 -26.20
N MET A 12 3.99 7.04 -27.49
CA MET A 12 4.60 5.77 -27.89
C MET A 12 6.08 5.68 -27.50
N THR A 13 6.85 6.76 -27.66
CA THR A 13 8.27 6.75 -27.29
C THR A 13 8.47 6.63 -25.78
N ILE A 14 7.63 7.31 -24.97
CA ILE A 14 7.66 7.20 -23.50
C ILE A 14 7.25 5.80 -23.05
N LEU A 15 6.20 5.20 -23.63
CA LEU A 15 5.79 3.82 -23.33
C LEU A 15 6.88 2.82 -23.72
N ALA A 16 7.50 2.95 -24.88
CA ALA A 16 8.59 2.07 -25.31
C ALA A 16 9.84 2.19 -24.41
N SER A 17 10.16 3.40 -23.96
CA SER A 17 11.29 3.66 -23.05
C SER A 17 11.00 3.15 -21.63
N GLY A 18 9.77 3.30 -21.15
CA GLY A 18 9.31 2.80 -19.85
C GLY A 18 9.31 1.27 -19.79
N VAL A 19 8.88 0.58 -20.85
CA VAL A 19 8.91 -0.89 -20.94
C VAL A 19 10.37 -1.41 -20.91
N ALA A 20 11.32 -0.72 -21.53
CA ALA A 20 12.73 -1.10 -21.49
C ALA A 20 13.36 -0.92 -20.09
N LEU A 21 13.02 0.17 -19.37
CA LEU A 21 13.48 0.41 -18.01
C LEU A 21 12.86 -0.56 -16.98
N VAL A 22 11.58 -0.92 -17.16
CA VAL A 22 10.92 -1.94 -16.33
C VAL A 22 11.51 -3.33 -16.57
N GLY A 23 11.91 -3.66 -17.80
CA GLY A 23 12.58 -4.94 -18.11
C GLY A 23 13.91 -5.15 -17.39
N VAL A 24 14.68 -4.08 -17.15
CA VAL A 24 15.97 -4.15 -16.44
C VAL A 24 15.77 -4.24 -14.93
N ALA A 25 14.77 -3.55 -14.36
CA ALA A 25 14.43 -3.66 -12.93
C ALA A 25 13.70 -4.97 -12.57
N SER A 26 13.00 -5.59 -13.53
CA SER A 26 12.32 -6.87 -13.33
C SER A 26 13.27 -8.06 -13.32
N ALA A 27 14.46 -7.94 -13.92
CA ALA A 27 15.46 -8.99 -13.94
C ALA A 27 16.18 -9.17 -12.58
N SER A 28 16.13 -8.17 -11.69
CA SER A 28 16.70 -8.25 -10.33
C SER A 28 15.68 -8.58 -9.24
N ALA A 29 14.37 -8.55 -9.53
CA ALA A 29 13.30 -8.83 -8.57
C ALA A 29 12.66 -10.22 -8.77
N ALA A 30 13.07 -10.98 -9.79
CA ALA A 30 12.50 -12.28 -10.13
C ALA A 30 13.34 -13.44 -9.59
N SER A 31 13.37 -13.57 -8.26
CA SER A 31 13.79 -14.80 -7.57
C SER A 31 13.25 -14.81 -6.14
N ALA A 32 11.93 -14.69 -5.99
CA ALA A 32 11.27 -15.09 -4.76
C ALA A 32 11.20 -16.62 -4.75
N SER A 33 11.91 -17.25 -3.81
CA SER A 33 11.97 -18.70 -3.61
C SER A 33 10.62 -19.24 -3.15
N GLN A 34 10.18 -20.35 -3.74
CA GLN A 34 9.20 -21.21 -3.09
C GLN A 34 9.88 -21.85 -1.87
N PRO A 35 9.24 -21.91 -0.69
CA PRO A 35 9.77 -22.68 0.43
C PRO A 35 9.92 -24.14 -0.01
N VAL A 36 10.97 -24.81 0.48
CA VAL A 36 11.18 -26.24 0.25
C VAL A 36 10.00 -26.98 0.89
N THR A 37 9.05 -27.46 0.08
CA THR A 37 7.79 -28.05 0.57
C THR A 37 7.88 -29.55 0.85
N ALA A 38 9.01 -30.19 0.62
CA ALA A 38 9.20 -31.60 0.95
C ALA A 38 10.02 -31.71 2.23
N ALA A 39 9.49 -32.41 3.24
CA ALA A 39 10.26 -32.76 4.43
C ALA A 39 11.52 -33.53 4.01
N VAL A 40 12.69 -32.98 4.34
CA VAL A 40 13.98 -33.59 3.95
C VAL A 40 14.40 -34.57 5.05
N GLU A 41 14.46 -35.86 4.72
CA GLU A 41 15.06 -36.86 5.60
C GLU A 41 16.60 -36.74 5.54
N GLY A 42 17.17 -35.95 6.45
CA GLY A 42 18.63 -35.83 6.62
C GLY A 42 19.12 -34.40 6.79
N PRO A 43 20.44 -34.20 6.94
CA PRO A 43 21.02 -32.86 7.04
C PRO A 43 20.83 -32.08 5.74
N LEU A 44 20.44 -30.81 5.86
CA LEU A 44 20.21 -29.92 4.71
C LEU A 44 21.49 -29.74 3.87
N ALA A 45 21.33 -29.61 2.55
CA ALA A 45 22.43 -29.20 1.71
C ALA A 45 22.81 -27.74 2.02
N CYS A 46 24.06 -27.35 1.76
CA CYS A 46 24.49 -25.97 2.02
C CYS A 46 23.71 -24.94 1.21
N ASP A 47 23.24 -25.33 0.03
CA ASP A 47 22.43 -24.48 -0.84
C ASP A 47 20.98 -24.34 -0.35
N ASP A 48 20.54 -25.17 0.60
CA ASP A 48 19.19 -25.13 1.19
C ASP A 48 19.15 -24.38 2.53
N LEU A 49 20.31 -24.04 3.11
CA LEU A 49 20.37 -23.34 4.39
C LEU A 49 20.10 -21.85 4.28
N LEU A 50 20.39 -21.26 3.12
CA LEU A 50 20.24 -19.84 2.88
C LEU A 50 19.37 -19.63 1.64
N SER A 51 18.60 -18.57 1.64
CA SER A 51 17.78 -18.23 0.48
C SER A 51 18.65 -17.95 -0.75
N PRO A 52 18.15 -18.23 -1.97
CA PRO A 52 18.93 -18.03 -3.20
C PRO A 52 19.44 -16.60 -3.38
N GLY A 53 18.72 -15.60 -2.86
CA GLY A 53 19.14 -14.20 -2.86
C GLY A 53 20.38 -13.97 -2.01
N ILE A 54 20.43 -14.55 -0.81
CA ILE A 54 21.59 -14.48 0.08
C ILE A 54 22.78 -15.23 -0.52
N LEU A 55 22.56 -16.42 -1.09
CA LEU A 55 23.64 -17.16 -1.76
C LEU A 55 24.20 -16.39 -2.96
N ALA A 56 23.35 -15.71 -3.72
CA ALA A 56 23.78 -14.82 -4.81
C ALA A 56 24.61 -13.64 -4.27
N ASP A 57 24.22 -13.05 -3.15
CA ASP A 57 24.98 -11.97 -2.49
C ASP A 57 26.33 -12.45 -1.96
N VAL A 58 26.38 -13.63 -1.33
CA VAL A 58 27.62 -14.28 -0.86
C VAL A 58 28.55 -14.56 -2.03
N ALA A 59 28.02 -15.09 -3.14
CA ALA A 59 28.79 -15.34 -4.36
C ALA A 59 29.26 -14.03 -5.03
N ALA A 60 28.43 -12.98 -5.03
CA ALA A 60 28.78 -11.67 -5.57
C ALA A 60 29.93 -11.00 -4.80
N ARG A 61 30.07 -11.32 -3.51
CA ARG A 61 31.21 -10.91 -2.66
C ARG A 61 32.47 -11.75 -2.88
N GLY A 62 32.44 -12.73 -3.78
CA GLY A 62 33.60 -13.55 -4.15
C GLY A 62 33.81 -14.79 -3.29
N PHE A 63 32.91 -15.09 -2.35
CA PHE A 63 32.98 -16.30 -1.55
C PHE A 63 32.49 -17.51 -2.34
N VAL A 64 33.23 -18.62 -2.28
CA VAL A 64 32.85 -19.91 -2.89
C VAL A 64 32.74 -21.00 -1.83
N PRO A 65 31.80 -21.95 -1.96
CA PRO A 65 31.66 -23.06 -1.01
C PRO A 65 32.98 -23.82 -0.82
N THR A 66 33.30 -24.18 0.42
CA THR A 66 34.49 -24.94 0.77
C THR A 66 34.16 -26.09 1.73
N GLU A 67 34.65 -27.29 1.39
CA GLU A 67 34.45 -28.51 2.19
C GLU A 67 35.53 -28.69 3.27
N ASN A 68 36.59 -27.88 3.26
CA ASN A 68 37.82 -28.10 4.06
C ASN A 68 37.86 -27.33 5.39
N ALA A 69 36.72 -26.95 5.95
CA ALA A 69 36.70 -26.19 7.20
C ALA A 69 36.69 -27.12 8.42
N THR A 70 37.51 -26.78 9.41
CA THR A 70 37.51 -27.47 10.71
C THR A 70 36.14 -27.29 11.36
N PRO A 71 35.47 -28.37 11.79
CA PRO A 71 34.16 -28.24 12.39
C PRO A 71 34.18 -27.48 13.71
N LEU A 72 33.33 -26.46 13.80
CA LEU A 72 33.10 -25.68 15.02
C LEU A 72 32.32 -26.48 16.05
N PHE A 73 31.42 -27.35 15.59
CA PHE A 73 30.60 -28.22 16.42
C PHE A 73 31.12 -29.66 16.45
N PRO A 74 30.79 -30.45 17.49
CA PRO A 74 30.94 -31.90 17.45
C PRO A 74 30.19 -32.50 16.25
N ALA A 75 30.55 -33.74 15.88
CA ALA A 75 30.25 -34.39 14.59
C ALA A 75 28.77 -34.51 14.16
N GLU A 76 27.82 -34.05 14.98
CA GLU A 76 26.38 -34.15 14.76
C GLU A 76 25.76 -32.83 14.22
N GLY A 77 26.49 -31.71 14.23
CA GLY A 77 26.04 -30.44 13.67
C GLY A 77 26.27 -30.31 12.16
N ARG A 78 25.41 -29.54 11.47
CA ARG A 78 25.60 -29.18 10.06
C ARG A 78 26.20 -27.79 9.97
N GLN A 79 27.28 -27.67 9.22
CA GLN A 79 27.96 -26.40 9.00
C GLN A 79 28.38 -26.28 7.54
N CYS A 80 28.21 -25.08 7.01
CA CYS A 80 28.53 -24.74 5.64
C CYS A 80 29.45 -23.53 5.65
N TRP A 81 30.51 -23.64 4.87
CA TRP A 81 31.57 -22.65 4.82
C TRP A 81 31.73 -22.19 3.37
N TRP A 82 31.92 -20.90 3.20
CA TRP A 82 32.29 -20.28 1.94
C TRP A 82 33.57 -19.48 2.18
N ALA A 83 34.54 -19.52 1.30
CA ALA A 83 35.79 -18.78 1.44
C ALA A 83 36.08 -17.96 0.19
N ASP A 84 36.65 -16.77 0.34
CA ASP A 84 37.20 -16.04 -0.80
C ASP A 84 38.57 -16.64 -1.15
N PRO A 85 38.72 -17.30 -2.31
CA PRO A 85 39.97 -17.96 -2.68
C PRO A 85 41.09 -16.96 -2.98
N ASN A 86 40.75 -15.69 -3.16
CA ASN A 86 41.69 -14.61 -3.46
C ASN A 86 42.08 -13.80 -2.22
N ALA A 87 41.40 -14.00 -1.08
CA ALA A 87 41.71 -13.27 0.14
C ALA A 87 43.02 -13.77 0.76
N LEU A 88 43.98 -12.85 0.94
CA LEU A 88 45.28 -13.12 1.56
C LEU A 88 45.20 -13.62 3.02
N ARG A 89 44.05 -13.48 3.68
CA ARG A 89 43.81 -13.81 5.09
C ARG A 89 42.63 -14.76 5.33
N GLY A 90 42.41 -15.74 4.43
CA GLY A 90 41.48 -16.85 4.71
C GLY A 90 40.09 -16.37 5.13
N GLN A 91 39.55 -15.34 4.46
CA GLN A 91 38.22 -14.84 4.75
C GLN A 91 37.22 -15.93 4.41
N ALA A 92 36.55 -16.43 5.45
CA ALA A 92 35.53 -17.43 5.32
C ALA A 92 34.24 -16.91 5.91
N PHE A 93 33.14 -17.09 5.21
CA PHE A 93 31.79 -16.93 5.71
C PHE A 93 31.29 -18.31 6.13
N ALA A 94 30.60 -18.43 7.27
CA ALA A 94 30.05 -19.71 7.67
C ALA A 94 28.68 -19.58 8.32
N VAL A 95 27.83 -20.56 8.06
CA VAL A 95 26.57 -20.74 8.77
C VAL A 95 26.42 -22.18 9.18
N GLY A 96 25.64 -22.42 10.21
CA GLY A 96 25.25 -23.78 10.54
C GLY A 96 24.30 -23.85 11.69
N TYR A 97 23.83 -25.07 11.92
CA TYR A 97 22.88 -25.39 12.96
C TYR A 97 23.22 -26.73 13.59
N ILE A 98 22.89 -26.86 14.86
CA ILE A 98 22.96 -28.13 15.60
C ILE A 98 21.72 -28.24 16.50
N GLU A 99 21.11 -29.41 16.53
CA GLU A 99 20.02 -29.70 17.45
C GLU A 99 20.61 -29.84 18.86
N LEU A 100 20.12 -29.05 19.81
CA LEU A 100 20.55 -29.11 21.20
C LEU A 100 19.33 -29.07 22.11
N THR A 101 19.35 -29.86 23.19
CA THR A 101 18.39 -29.65 24.26
C THR A 101 18.63 -28.29 24.92
N PRO A 102 17.62 -27.69 25.57
CA PRO A 102 17.80 -26.43 26.31
C PRO A 102 18.95 -26.48 27.32
N GLU A 103 19.14 -27.63 27.98
CA GLU A 103 20.25 -27.85 28.93
C GLU A 103 21.61 -27.87 28.24
N GLN A 104 21.71 -28.50 27.06
CA GLN A 104 22.94 -28.51 26.27
C GLN A 104 23.27 -27.13 25.72
N ALA A 105 22.27 -26.40 25.21
CA ALA A 105 22.43 -25.04 24.72
C ALA A 105 22.83 -24.07 25.84
N ALA A 106 22.25 -24.21 27.04
CA ALA A 106 22.65 -23.44 28.21
C ALA A 106 24.09 -23.76 28.64
N ALA A 107 24.46 -25.04 28.70
CA ALA A 107 25.83 -25.46 29.04
C ALA A 107 26.86 -24.93 28.03
N GLU A 108 26.52 -24.95 26.74
CA GLU A 108 27.37 -24.43 25.67
C GLU A 108 27.48 -22.91 25.71
N GLY A 109 26.37 -22.21 26.00
CA GLY A 109 26.35 -20.78 26.27
C GLY A 109 27.25 -20.38 27.43
N GLU A 110 27.18 -21.09 28.56
CA GLU A 110 28.07 -20.87 29.71
C GLU A 110 29.54 -21.20 29.37
N ARG A 111 29.79 -22.22 28.54
CA ARG A 111 31.14 -22.52 28.03
C ARG A 111 31.69 -21.36 27.19
N LEU A 112 30.89 -20.77 26.31
CA LEU A 112 31.26 -19.59 25.52
C LEU A 112 31.53 -18.38 26.42
N LEU A 113 30.63 -18.08 27.36
CA LEU A 113 30.80 -16.96 28.31
C LEU A 113 32.07 -17.13 29.17
N ALA A 114 32.38 -18.35 29.60
CA ALA A 114 33.57 -18.65 30.39
C ALA A 114 34.89 -18.37 29.65
N THR A 115 34.88 -18.26 28.32
CA THR A 115 36.07 -17.83 27.56
C THR A 115 36.41 -16.35 27.80
N GLY A 116 35.47 -15.56 28.32
CA GLY A 116 35.59 -14.10 28.46
C GLY A 116 35.53 -13.35 27.13
N ARG A 117 35.23 -14.04 26.02
CA ARG A 117 35.23 -13.49 24.66
C ARG A 117 33.84 -13.31 24.07
N PHE A 118 32.80 -13.74 24.78
CA PHE A 118 31.41 -13.60 24.39
C PHE A 118 30.62 -12.87 25.47
N ALA A 119 29.67 -12.04 25.05
CA ALA A 119 28.63 -11.45 25.89
C ALA A 119 27.29 -12.06 25.51
N ARG A 120 26.44 -12.20 26.52
CA ARG A 120 25.02 -12.45 26.34
C ARG A 120 24.34 -11.13 26.00
N VAL A 121 23.60 -11.08 24.90
CA VAL A 121 22.87 -9.90 24.43
C VAL A 121 21.41 -10.32 24.24
N ASP A 122 20.48 -9.51 24.71
CA ASP A 122 19.05 -9.67 24.44
C ASP A 122 18.74 -9.35 22.97
N ILE A 123 17.61 -9.82 22.44
CA ILE A 123 17.15 -9.48 21.07
C ILE A 123 17.06 -7.96 20.89
N ASP A 124 16.69 -7.24 21.95
CA ASP A 124 16.60 -5.77 21.97
C ASP A 124 17.96 -5.06 22.15
N GLY A 125 19.07 -5.80 22.17
CA GLY A 125 20.43 -5.24 22.31
C GLY A 125 20.81 -4.83 23.73
N THR A 126 19.96 -5.10 24.72
CA THR A 126 20.22 -4.86 26.14
C THR A 126 20.90 -6.06 26.81
N ASN A 127 21.55 -5.87 27.96
CA ASN A 127 22.08 -6.98 28.75
C ASN A 127 20.90 -7.82 29.27
N ALA A 128 20.74 -9.06 28.79
CA ALA A 128 19.67 -9.95 29.21
C ALA A 128 19.98 -10.57 30.58
N ASP A 129 19.08 -10.36 31.55
CA ASP A 129 19.00 -11.22 32.75
C ASP A 129 18.25 -12.51 32.37
N VAL A 130 18.77 -13.65 32.83
CA VAL A 130 18.33 -14.99 32.43
C VAL A 130 16.86 -15.24 32.78
N ALA A 131 15.97 -15.14 31.79
CA ALA A 131 14.68 -15.81 31.85
C ALA A 131 14.80 -17.18 31.17
N GLU A 132 14.46 -18.25 31.88
CA GLU A 132 14.41 -19.61 31.34
C GLU A 132 13.48 -19.65 30.10
N GLY A 133 14.04 -20.01 28.95
CA GLY A 133 13.29 -20.25 27.71
C GLY A 133 13.20 -19.10 26.71
N ALA A 134 13.90 -17.99 26.92
CA ALA A 134 13.98 -16.91 25.93
C ALA A 134 15.10 -17.17 24.89
N ASP A 135 14.90 -16.69 23.67
CA ASP A 135 15.92 -16.65 22.61
C ASP A 135 17.16 -15.89 23.11
N VAL A 136 18.31 -16.57 23.14
CA VAL A 136 19.57 -15.97 23.65
C VAL A 136 20.55 -15.78 22.51
N ILE A 137 21.02 -14.54 22.35
CA ILE A 137 22.08 -14.20 21.41
C ILE A 137 23.41 -14.10 22.16
N TYR A 138 24.40 -14.89 21.74
CA TYR A 138 25.78 -14.73 22.20
C TYR A 138 26.58 -14.01 21.13
N ARG A 139 27.13 -12.84 21.47
CA ARG A 139 27.92 -11.99 20.59
C ARG A 139 29.36 -11.93 21.10
N ALA A 140 30.33 -12.06 20.21
CA ALA A 140 31.73 -11.85 20.58
C ALA A 140 31.95 -10.39 21.02
N ILE A 141 32.62 -10.18 22.16
CA ILE A 141 32.91 -8.85 22.70
C ILE A 141 34.19 -8.33 22.04
N PRO A 142 34.22 -7.10 21.52
CA PRO A 142 35.48 -6.46 21.17
C PRO A 142 36.25 -6.18 22.47
N ALA A 143 37.29 -6.95 22.79
CA ALA A 143 38.17 -6.59 23.89
C ALA A 143 39.11 -5.44 23.45
N GLU A 144 39.50 -4.55 24.36
CA GLU A 144 40.64 -3.66 24.11
C GLU A 144 41.91 -4.51 24.10
N PHE A 145 42.37 -4.92 22.91
CA PHE A 145 43.49 -5.85 22.77
C PHE A 145 44.85 -5.15 22.78
N THR A 146 45.80 -5.71 23.55
CA THR A 146 47.21 -5.29 23.59
C THR A 146 48.16 -6.15 22.73
N ASN A 147 47.71 -7.31 22.18
CA ASN A 147 48.59 -8.23 21.42
C ASN A 147 47.84 -9.08 20.36
N MET A 148 48.40 -9.19 19.14
CA MET A 148 47.82 -9.83 17.93
C MET A 148 47.69 -11.38 17.93
N ALA A 149 48.04 -12.09 19.00
CA ALA A 149 48.11 -13.56 18.99
C ALA A 149 46.85 -14.27 19.53
N GLU A 150 45.85 -13.51 19.99
CA GLU A 150 44.65 -14.01 20.65
C GLU A 150 43.36 -13.43 20.03
N GLU A 151 43.29 -13.39 18.70
CA GLU A 151 42.12 -12.92 17.95
C GLU A 151 40.93 -13.87 18.18
N VAL A 152 39.91 -13.43 18.93
CA VAL A 152 38.54 -13.90 18.70
C VAL A 152 37.79 -12.77 18.02
N ASP A 153 37.20 -13.17 16.90
CA ASP A 153 36.68 -12.30 15.88
C ASP A 153 35.22 -11.92 16.23
N PRO A 154 34.86 -10.61 16.26
CA PRO A 154 33.49 -10.15 16.53
C PRO A 154 32.43 -10.67 15.54
N SER A 155 32.88 -11.32 14.47
CA SER A 155 32.11 -11.96 13.41
C SER A 155 31.27 -13.17 13.83
N PHE A 156 31.54 -13.78 14.99
CA PHE A 156 30.76 -14.91 15.49
C PHE A 156 29.47 -14.48 16.19
N ARG A 157 28.35 -15.06 15.76
CA ARG A 157 27.06 -14.99 16.43
C ARG A 157 26.50 -16.37 16.65
N PHE A 158 25.94 -16.58 17.83
CA PHE A 158 25.18 -17.78 18.16
C PHE A 158 23.79 -17.41 18.63
N HIS A 159 22.79 -18.14 18.16
CA HIS A 159 21.38 -17.94 18.49
C HIS A 159 20.76 -19.31 18.78
N TYR A 160 20.20 -19.49 19.97
CA TYR A 160 19.38 -20.66 20.28
C TYR A 160 17.89 -20.34 20.10
N ALA A 161 17.19 -21.08 19.24
CA ALA A 161 15.74 -20.98 19.04
C ALA A 161 15.16 -22.33 18.61
N ASP A 162 13.96 -22.66 19.10
CA ASP A 162 13.16 -23.82 18.68
C ASP A 162 13.89 -25.19 18.73
N GLY A 163 14.80 -25.39 19.70
CA GLY A 163 15.57 -26.64 19.84
C GLY A 163 16.83 -26.70 18.98
N TYR A 164 17.14 -25.65 18.23
CA TYR A 164 18.31 -25.55 17.38
C TYR A 164 19.23 -24.41 17.84
N TRP A 165 20.53 -24.66 17.69
CA TRP A 165 21.56 -23.66 17.91
C TRP A 165 22.17 -23.27 16.58
N PHE A 166 21.90 -22.04 16.17
CA PHE A 166 22.35 -21.42 14.94
C PHE A 166 23.65 -20.67 15.17
N PHE A 167 24.54 -20.69 14.19
CA PHE A 167 25.66 -19.76 14.17
C PHE A 167 25.84 -19.11 12.81
N VAL A 168 26.36 -17.88 12.85
CA VAL A 168 26.78 -17.10 11.68
C VAL A 168 28.18 -16.56 11.96
N TYR A 169 29.08 -16.73 11.01
CA TYR A 169 30.43 -16.17 11.00
C TYR A 169 30.59 -15.27 9.78
N ASP A 170 30.74 -13.96 10.00
CA ASP A 170 30.96 -12.97 8.94
C ASP A 170 32.27 -12.17 9.14
N PRO A 171 33.34 -12.48 8.39
CA PRO A 171 34.66 -11.90 8.59
C PRO A 171 34.75 -10.46 8.09
N THR A 172 33.73 -9.95 7.38
CA THR A 172 33.74 -8.58 6.84
C THR A 172 33.68 -7.51 7.94
N ALA A 173 33.31 -7.89 9.16
CA ALA A 173 33.33 -7.04 10.36
C ALA A 173 34.71 -6.46 10.70
N GLN A 174 35.80 -7.08 10.23
CA GLN A 174 37.17 -6.67 10.58
C GLN A 174 37.76 -5.55 9.72
N LEU A 175 37.24 -5.32 8.51
CA LEU A 175 37.98 -4.56 7.49
C LEU A 175 37.62 -3.09 7.33
N GLU A 176 36.53 -2.62 7.94
CA GLU A 176 36.04 -1.26 7.69
C GLU A 176 36.22 -0.37 8.93
N GLU A 177 37.17 0.58 8.85
CA GLU A 177 37.39 1.62 9.85
C GLU A 177 36.20 2.60 9.88
N GLY A 178 35.15 2.27 10.64
CA GLY A 178 34.03 3.18 10.88
C GLY A 178 32.89 2.56 11.70
N VAL A 179 32.48 3.21 12.79
CA VAL A 179 31.36 2.78 13.67
C VAL A 179 30.04 2.64 12.89
N GLU A 180 29.83 3.47 11.87
CA GLU A 180 28.62 3.45 11.04
C GLU A 180 28.57 2.24 10.09
N GLN A 181 29.73 1.77 9.60
CA GLN A 181 29.85 0.57 8.77
C GLN A 181 29.78 -0.71 9.60
N LEU A 182 30.33 -0.70 10.82
CA LEU A 182 30.15 -1.78 11.80
C LEU A 182 28.66 -2.07 12.05
N GLN A 183 27.80 -1.05 12.14
CA GLN A 183 26.36 -1.24 12.32
C GLN A 183 25.71 -1.92 11.10
N ALA A 184 26.14 -1.60 9.88
CA ALA A 184 25.65 -2.25 8.65
C ALA A 184 26.03 -3.73 8.59
N VAL A 185 27.26 -4.07 8.99
CA VAL A 185 27.71 -5.46 9.17
C VAL A 185 26.91 -6.13 10.29
N TYR A 186 26.60 -5.40 11.37
CA TYR A 186 25.75 -5.93 12.42
C TYR A 186 24.38 -6.33 11.89
N ASN A 187 23.70 -5.44 11.18
CA ASN A 187 22.39 -5.71 10.61
C ASN A 187 22.41 -6.86 9.59
N TRP A 188 23.47 -7.01 8.79
CA TRP A 188 23.55 -8.10 7.81
C TRP A 188 23.66 -9.48 8.47
N GLY A 189 24.45 -9.61 9.54
CA GLY A 189 24.53 -10.87 10.30
C GLY A 189 23.21 -11.27 10.97
N ASP A 190 22.37 -10.31 11.37
CA ASP A 190 21.05 -10.60 11.94
C ASP A 190 20.06 -11.06 10.85
N VAL A 191 20.13 -10.45 9.65
CA VAL A 191 19.36 -10.91 8.48
C VAL A 191 19.74 -12.35 8.11
N LEU A 192 21.03 -12.67 8.11
CA LEU A 192 21.52 -14.02 7.84
C LEU A 192 21.05 -15.05 8.88
N ALA A 193 21.10 -14.69 10.16
CA ALA A 193 20.65 -15.57 11.23
C ALA A 193 19.15 -15.84 11.13
N ALA A 194 18.34 -14.82 10.82
CA ALA A 194 16.90 -14.96 10.65
C ALA A 194 16.54 -15.81 9.42
N ASP A 195 17.23 -15.63 8.29
CA ASP A 195 17.01 -16.43 7.06
C ASP A 195 17.38 -17.90 7.30
N LEU A 196 18.54 -18.14 7.93
CA LEU A 196 18.99 -19.48 8.31
C LEU A 196 17.97 -20.18 9.22
N GLN A 197 17.52 -19.50 10.28
CA GLN A 197 16.52 -20.03 11.20
C GLN A 197 15.24 -20.38 10.45
N SER A 198 14.73 -19.47 9.61
CA SER A 198 13.49 -19.71 8.87
C SER A 198 13.58 -20.91 7.93
N ASN A 199 14.71 -21.09 7.22
CA ASN A 199 14.88 -22.20 6.28
C ASN A 199 15.04 -23.54 7.00
N VAL A 200 15.82 -23.57 8.08
CA VAL A 200 16.01 -24.79 8.88
C VAL A 200 14.68 -25.21 9.50
N LEU A 201 13.94 -24.28 10.12
CA LEU A 201 12.64 -24.59 10.70
C LEU A 201 11.63 -25.02 9.63
N ALA A 202 11.57 -24.35 8.49
CA ALA A 202 10.67 -24.74 7.40
C ALA A 202 10.95 -26.15 6.88
N ALA A 203 12.22 -26.56 6.83
CA ALA A 203 12.58 -27.89 6.34
C ALA A 203 12.36 -29.02 7.36
N PHE A 204 12.42 -28.73 8.66
CA PHE A 204 12.21 -29.71 9.74
C PHE A 204 10.81 -29.70 10.35
N VAL A 205 9.97 -28.72 10.03
CA VAL A 205 8.52 -28.80 10.29
C VAL A 205 8.00 -29.93 9.42
N ALA A 206 7.86 -31.11 10.05
CA ALA A 206 7.27 -32.28 9.41
C ALA A 206 5.94 -31.86 8.78
N GLU A 207 5.81 -32.07 7.47
CA GLU A 207 4.51 -32.05 6.81
C GLU A 207 3.61 -32.90 7.71
N PRO A 208 2.51 -32.35 8.25
CA PRO A 208 1.70 -33.05 9.24
C PRO A 208 1.33 -34.37 8.59
N ALA A 209 1.87 -35.46 9.15
CA ALA A 209 1.77 -36.77 8.53
C ALA A 209 0.30 -36.96 8.15
N VAL A 210 0.04 -37.04 6.84
CA VAL A 210 -1.28 -37.45 6.34
C VAL A 210 -1.37 -38.91 6.71
N VAL A 211 -1.71 -39.14 7.97
CA VAL A 211 -2.05 -40.44 8.51
C VAL A 211 -3.35 -40.80 7.79
N GLU A 212 -3.25 -41.51 6.67
CA GLU A 212 -4.34 -42.28 6.07
C GLU A 212 -4.71 -43.47 6.97
N GLU A 213 -4.88 -43.20 8.27
CA GLU A 213 -5.52 -44.16 9.17
C GLU A 213 -6.99 -43.75 9.21
N GLU A 214 -7.80 -44.56 8.53
CA GLU A 214 -9.26 -44.57 8.53
C GLU A 214 -9.79 -44.92 9.92
N THR A 215 -9.33 -44.21 10.94
CA THR A 215 -9.97 -44.12 12.24
C THR A 215 -10.97 -42.98 12.14
N GLU A 216 -12.23 -43.31 12.39
CA GLU A 216 -13.35 -42.41 12.66
C GLU A 216 -13.00 -41.51 13.86
N PHE A 217 -12.10 -40.56 13.64
CA PHE A 217 -11.79 -39.50 14.57
C PHE A 217 -12.96 -38.53 14.46
N GLU A 218 -13.73 -38.43 15.54
CA GLU A 218 -14.64 -37.31 15.74
C GLU A 218 -13.78 -36.05 15.54
N PRO A 219 -13.95 -35.28 14.45
CA PRO A 219 -13.02 -34.24 14.09
C PRO A 219 -12.96 -33.27 15.25
N ILE A 220 -11.79 -33.18 15.90
CA ILE A 220 -11.50 -32.06 16.78
C ILE A 220 -11.76 -30.84 15.90
N PRO A 221 -12.78 -30.02 16.20
CA PRO A 221 -13.09 -28.89 15.35
C PRO A 221 -11.81 -28.06 15.31
N ALA A 222 -11.21 -27.96 14.12
CA ALA A 222 -10.07 -27.07 13.91
C ALA A 222 -10.44 -25.75 14.59
N PRO A 223 -9.56 -25.18 15.43
CA PRO A 223 -9.86 -23.92 16.11
C PRO A 223 -10.34 -22.97 15.02
N THR A 224 -11.62 -22.61 15.10
CA THR A 224 -12.21 -21.69 14.14
C THR A 224 -11.29 -20.48 14.14
N PRO A 225 -10.69 -20.10 12.99
CA PRO A 225 -9.81 -18.94 12.92
C PRO A 225 -10.47 -17.83 13.70
N ASP A 226 -9.80 -17.30 14.72
CA ASP A 226 -10.38 -16.31 15.62
C ASP A 226 -10.79 -15.12 14.75
N GLY A 227 -12.08 -15.11 14.38
CA GLY A 227 -12.59 -14.19 13.38
C GLY A 227 -12.38 -12.76 13.85
N PHE A 228 -12.28 -11.82 12.90
CA PHE A 228 -12.00 -10.41 13.16
C PHE A 228 -12.72 -9.86 14.41
N SER A 229 -11.96 -9.78 15.50
CA SER A 229 -12.50 -9.52 16.84
C SER A 229 -12.35 -8.06 17.20
N ALA A 230 -12.99 -7.63 18.30
CA ALA A 230 -12.88 -6.26 18.79
C ALA A 230 -11.44 -5.87 19.22
N THR A 231 -10.54 -6.84 19.39
CA THR A 231 -9.14 -6.66 19.80
C THR A 231 -8.14 -7.09 18.72
N THR A 232 -8.60 -7.64 17.60
CA THR A 232 -7.73 -7.97 16.46
C THR A 232 -7.52 -6.69 15.63
N PRO A 233 -6.28 -6.30 15.28
CA PRO A 233 -6.03 -5.13 14.44
C PRO A 233 -6.61 -5.32 13.03
N SER A 234 -7.12 -4.24 12.41
CA SER A 234 -7.49 -4.22 10.98
C SER A 234 -6.31 -3.83 10.09
N THR A 235 -6.51 -3.90 8.76
CA THR A 235 -5.56 -3.36 7.77
C THR A 235 -5.13 -1.91 8.03
N LEU A 236 -6.03 -1.05 8.55
CA LEU A 236 -5.71 0.34 8.90
C LEU A 236 -4.73 0.46 10.07
N SER A 237 -4.67 -0.54 10.93
CA SER A 237 -3.72 -0.55 12.04
C SER A 237 -2.28 -0.76 11.58
N GLY A 238 -2.06 -1.22 10.35
CA GLY A 238 -0.74 -1.48 9.75
C GLY A 238 -0.16 -0.34 8.91
N LEU A 239 -0.65 0.89 9.08
CA LEU A 239 -0.06 2.08 8.43
C LEU A 239 1.38 2.28 8.96
N ARG A 240 2.35 2.64 8.10
CA ARG A 240 3.72 2.85 8.60
C ARG A 240 3.77 4.04 9.57
N THR A 241 4.48 3.87 10.67
CA THR A 241 4.72 4.96 11.62
C THR A 241 5.83 5.88 11.12
N ALA A 242 5.91 7.10 11.68
CA ALA A 242 6.96 8.06 11.35
C ALA A 242 8.39 7.55 11.64
N ALA A 243 8.54 6.62 12.59
CA ALA A 243 9.84 6.02 12.92
C ALA A 243 10.25 4.96 11.87
N GLU A 244 9.30 4.33 11.21
CA GLU A 244 9.56 3.31 10.21
C GLU A 244 9.87 3.89 8.83
N VAL A 245 9.45 5.12 8.52
CA VAL A 245 9.64 5.69 7.17
C VAL A 245 11.12 5.93 6.90
N ASP A 246 11.64 5.28 5.86
CA ASP A 246 12.98 5.53 5.34
C ASP A 246 12.98 6.81 4.49
N PHE A 247 13.66 7.84 4.97
CA PHE A 247 13.89 9.09 4.25
C PHE A 247 15.18 9.08 3.42
N GLY A 248 15.81 7.92 3.27
CA GLY A 248 16.98 7.71 2.44
C GLY A 248 16.73 8.11 0.98
N PRO A 249 17.74 8.64 0.27
CA PRO A 249 17.59 9.12 -1.10
C PRO A 249 17.11 8.04 -2.07
N ALA A 250 17.41 6.77 -1.80
CA ALA A 250 16.92 5.64 -2.59
C ALA A 250 15.41 5.43 -2.43
N ALA A 251 14.89 5.41 -1.20
CA ALA A 251 13.45 5.31 -0.92
C ALA A 251 12.70 6.50 -1.52
N VAL A 252 13.26 7.71 -1.40
CA VAL A 252 12.72 8.92 -2.02
C VAL A 252 12.68 8.82 -3.54
N GLY A 253 13.78 8.37 -4.16
CA GLY A 253 13.85 8.16 -5.61
C GLY A 253 12.87 7.11 -6.11
N GLY A 254 12.72 6.00 -5.39
CA GLY A 254 11.76 4.93 -5.68
C GLY A 254 10.31 5.42 -5.62
N CYS A 255 9.96 6.19 -4.59
CA CYS A 255 8.64 6.81 -4.48
C CYS A 255 8.37 7.74 -5.67
N ILE A 256 9.29 8.65 -5.99
CA ILE A 256 9.14 9.57 -7.14
C ILE A 256 8.95 8.79 -8.45
N ALA A 257 9.74 7.75 -8.68
CA ALA A 257 9.61 6.90 -9.86
C ALA A 257 8.23 6.22 -9.92
N ALA A 258 7.77 5.63 -8.81
CA ALA A 258 6.44 5.02 -8.71
C ALA A 258 5.32 6.03 -8.97
N ALA A 259 5.44 7.26 -8.44
CA ALA A 259 4.51 8.36 -8.72
C ALA A 259 4.40 8.65 -10.20
N LEU A 260 5.54 8.84 -10.87
CA LEU A 260 5.57 9.18 -12.28
C LEU A 260 4.94 8.07 -13.12
N VAL A 261 5.20 6.81 -12.78
CA VAL A 261 4.58 5.65 -13.42
C VAL A 261 3.07 5.63 -13.19
N LEU A 262 2.60 5.82 -11.95
CA LEU A 262 1.16 5.85 -11.64
C LEU A 262 0.44 7.02 -12.32
N VAL A 263 1.03 8.22 -12.33
CA VAL A 263 0.50 9.38 -13.05
C VAL A 263 0.43 9.11 -14.55
N ALA A 264 1.45 8.44 -15.12
CA ALA A 264 1.45 8.08 -16.54
C ALA A 264 0.41 7.00 -16.88
N LEU A 265 0.23 6.00 -16.02
CA LEU A 265 -0.66 4.86 -16.27
C LEU A 265 -2.13 5.15 -15.93
N ILE A 266 -2.39 5.99 -14.92
CA ILE A 266 -3.75 6.28 -14.44
C ILE A 266 -4.18 7.68 -14.85
N GLY A 267 -3.33 8.68 -14.55
CA GLY A 267 -3.65 10.08 -14.78
C GLY A 267 -3.81 10.42 -16.26
N LEU A 268 -2.89 9.95 -17.11
CA LEU A 268 -2.88 10.25 -18.54
C LEU A 268 -4.10 9.66 -19.28
N PRO A 269 -4.42 8.36 -19.16
CA PRO A 269 -5.59 7.78 -19.81
C PRO A 269 -6.90 8.32 -19.23
N GLY A 270 -6.96 8.55 -17.91
CA GLY A 270 -8.10 9.20 -17.27
C GLY A 270 -8.40 10.58 -17.85
N ARG A 271 -7.37 11.41 -18.08
CA ARG A 271 -7.53 12.73 -18.72
C ARG A 271 -7.94 12.65 -20.18
N LEU A 272 -7.47 11.64 -20.92
CA LEU A 272 -7.95 11.42 -22.28
C LEU A 272 -9.45 11.14 -22.27
N VAL A 273 -9.89 10.14 -21.49
CA VAL A 273 -11.30 9.78 -21.37
C VAL A 273 -12.16 10.96 -20.91
N ASP A 274 -11.73 11.69 -19.88
CA ASP A 274 -12.45 12.87 -19.38
C ASP A 274 -12.57 13.97 -20.45
N SER A 275 -11.50 14.25 -21.19
CA SER A 275 -11.53 15.24 -22.28
C SER A 275 -12.49 14.85 -23.41
N ALA A 276 -12.57 13.56 -23.76
CA ALA A 276 -13.49 13.09 -24.80
C ALA A 276 -14.94 13.02 -24.31
N LEU A 277 -15.15 12.59 -23.06
CA LEU A 277 -16.48 12.58 -22.44
C LEU A 277 -17.02 13.99 -22.29
N SER A 278 -16.25 14.93 -21.74
CA SER A 278 -16.67 16.32 -21.55
C SER A 278 -16.99 17.03 -22.87
N ALA A 279 -16.19 16.80 -23.92
CA ALA A 279 -16.42 17.39 -25.24
C ALA A 279 -17.75 16.95 -25.90
N ARG A 280 -18.27 15.77 -25.54
CA ARG A 280 -19.50 15.21 -26.13
C ARG A 280 -20.52 14.75 -25.10
N TYR A 281 -20.44 15.26 -23.89
CA TYR A 281 -21.20 14.75 -22.76
C TYR A 281 -22.72 14.85 -23.02
N ASP A 282 -23.16 15.96 -23.62
CA ASP A 282 -24.56 16.17 -23.96
C ASP A 282 -25.08 15.20 -25.04
N GLU A 283 -24.24 14.88 -26.04
CA GLU A 283 -24.59 13.94 -27.10
C GLU A 283 -24.76 12.52 -26.53
N TRP A 284 -23.76 12.04 -25.79
CA TRP A 284 -23.77 10.71 -25.18
C TRP A 284 -24.81 10.58 -24.07
N GLY A 285 -24.96 11.63 -23.26
CA GLY A 285 -26.00 11.72 -22.24
C GLY A 285 -27.41 11.69 -22.84
N GLY A 286 -27.59 12.25 -24.05
CA GLY A 286 -28.80 12.13 -24.85
C GLY A 286 -29.05 10.72 -25.37
N MET A 287 -28.02 10.07 -25.91
CA MET A 287 -28.11 8.71 -26.46
C MET A 287 -28.40 7.64 -25.39
N LEU A 288 -27.80 7.80 -24.21
CA LEU A 288 -28.00 6.89 -23.07
C LEU A 288 -29.25 7.24 -22.25
N ARG A 289 -29.88 8.40 -22.51
CA ARG A 289 -31.09 8.86 -21.83
C ARG A 289 -32.24 7.84 -21.82
N PRO A 290 -32.59 7.14 -22.91
CA PRO A 290 -33.68 6.15 -22.89
C PRO A 290 -33.33 4.93 -22.02
N VAL A 291 -32.10 4.43 -22.11
CA VAL A 291 -31.62 3.27 -21.33
C VAL A 291 -31.66 3.57 -19.83
N PHE A 292 -31.20 4.75 -19.43
CA PHE A 292 -31.19 5.17 -18.03
C PHE A 292 -32.44 5.95 -17.62
N ARG A 293 -33.48 6.06 -18.45
CA ARG A 293 -34.70 6.82 -18.12
C ARG A 293 -35.38 6.31 -16.84
N PRO A 294 -35.65 5.00 -16.66
CA PRO A 294 -36.31 4.51 -15.45
C PRO A 294 -35.44 4.73 -14.21
N LEU A 295 -34.14 4.47 -14.32
CA LEU A 295 -33.19 4.69 -13.23
C LEU A 295 -33.09 6.17 -12.85
N ARG A 296 -33.00 7.09 -13.82
CA ARG A 296 -32.99 8.54 -13.59
C ARG A 296 -34.29 9.03 -12.95
N MET A 297 -35.46 8.46 -13.30
CA MET A 297 -36.71 8.80 -12.63
C MET A 297 -36.69 8.37 -11.16
N ARG A 298 -36.25 7.14 -10.87
CA ARG A 298 -36.08 6.65 -9.50
C ARG A 298 -35.07 7.47 -8.71
N MET A 299 -33.92 7.75 -9.28
CA MET A 299 -32.89 8.60 -8.66
C MET A 299 -33.38 10.03 -8.43
N ARG A 300 -34.19 10.61 -9.32
CA ARG A 300 -34.80 11.94 -9.10
C ARG A 300 -35.86 11.91 -8.01
N ALA A 301 -36.64 10.84 -7.91
CA ALA A 301 -37.60 10.67 -6.83
C ALA A 301 -36.87 10.53 -5.49
N LEU A 302 -35.80 9.73 -5.45
CA LEU A 302 -34.92 9.61 -4.29
C LEU A 302 -34.25 10.95 -3.94
N ALA A 303 -33.71 11.67 -4.93
CA ALA A 303 -33.10 12.98 -4.71
C ALA A 303 -34.09 13.97 -4.11
N ARG A 304 -35.34 14.02 -4.60
CA ARG A 304 -36.39 14.85 -3.99
C ARG A 304 -36.77 14.41 -2.59
N ALA A 305 -36.80 13.10 -2.33
CA ALA A 305 -37.05 12.58 -0.98
C ALA A 305 -35.91 12.99 -0.02
N VAL A 306 -34.67 12.91 -0.48
CA VAL A 306 -33.46 13.32 0.26
C VAL A 306 -33.41 14.84 0.45
N GLU A 307 -33.84 15.64 -0.54
CA GLU A 307 -33.94 17.11 -0.43
C GLU A 307 -34.90 17.57 0.66
N ASN A 308 -35.91 16.76 1.00
CA ASN A 308 -36.86 17.06 2.09
C ASN A 308 -36.34 16.66 3.48
N LEU A 309 -35.24 15.90 3.57
CA LEU A 309 -34.66 15.51 4.84
C LEU A 309 -33.82 16.64 5.45
N PRO A 310 -33.75 16.74 6.80
CA PRO A 310 -32.85 17.69 7.44
C PRO A 310 -31.40 17.47 7.00
N THR A 311 -30.65 18.55 6.73
CA THR A 311 -29.25 18.48 6.28
C THR A 311 -28.37 17.58 7.16
N VAL A 312 -28.60 17.59 8.48
CA VAL A 312 -27.86 16.75 9.44
C VAL A 312 -28.08 15.26 9.17
N VAL A 313 -29.32 14.85 8.84
CA VAL A 313 -29.64 13.46 8.51
C VAL A 313 -29.00 13.05 7.20
N VAL A 314 -29.03 13.94 6.21
CA VAL A 314 -28.47 13.69 4.88
C VAL A 314 -26.95 13.54 4.95
N VAL A 315 -26.27 14.48 5.63
CA VAL A 315 -24.80 14.46 5.82
C VAL A 315 -24.39 13.30 6.72
N GLY A 316 -25.03 13.13 7.87
CA GLY A 316 -24.72 12.03 8.79
C GLY A 316 -24.96 10.66 8.16
N GLY A 317 -26.07 10.48 7.45
CA GLY A 317 -26.36 9.24 6.72
C GLY A 317 -25.37 8.99 5.57
N GLY A 318 -24.97 10.03 4.85
CA GLY A 318 -23.92 9.94 3.82
C GLY A 318 -22.57 9.52 4.39
N VAL A 319 -22.16 10.09 5.52
CA VAL A 319 -20.92 9.73 6.22
C VAL A 319 -20.94 8.29 6.71
N VAL A 320 -22.02 7.85 7.35
CA VAL A 320 -22.17 6.46 7.81
C VAL A 320 -22.13 5.48 6.63
N LEU A 321 -22.80 5.81 5.53
CA LEU A 321 -22.83 4.95 4.35
C LEU A 321 -21.47 4.89 3.64
N ALA A 322 -20.75 6.02 3.55
CA ALA A 322 -19.39 6.03 3.03
C ALA A 322 -18.44 5.20 3.93
N ALA A 323 -18.54 5.36 5.26
CA ALA A 323 -17.72 4.62 6.21
C ALA A 323 -18.01 3.12 6.14
N LEU A 324 -19.28 2.74 5.94
CA LEU A 324 -19.67 1.36 5.69
C LEU A 324 -19.02 0.80 4.43
N PHE A 325 -19.02 1.56 3.33
CA PHE A 325 -18.40 1.11 2.09
C PHE A 325 -16.88 0.99 2.19
N ALA A 326 -16.24 1.89 2.95
CA ALA A 326 -14.82 1.77 3.26
C ALA A 326 -14.53 0.54 4.15
N ALA A 327 -15.37 0.28 5.16
CA ALA A 327 -15.20 -0.85 6.08
C ALA A 327 -15.43 -2.21 5.40
N VAL A 328 -16.37 -2.28 4.45
CA VAL A 328 -16.63 -3.49 3.64
C VAL A 328 -15.43 -3.90 2.79
N VAL A 329 -14.40 -3.07 2.66
CA VAL A 329 -13.18 -3.51 1.98
C VAL A 329 -12.29 -4.40 2.86
N GLU A 330 -12.47 -4.37 4.18
CA GLU A 330 -11.78 -5.32 5.06
C GLU A 330 -12.23 -6.76 4.72
N PRO A 331 -11.30 -7.70 4.46
CA PRO A 331 -11.64 -9.06 4.04
C PRO A 331 -12.60 -9.74 5.02
N ASP A 332 -12.30 -9.60 6.31
CA ASP A 332 -13.03 -10.20 7.43
C ASP A 332 -14.17 -9.32 7.96
N PHE A 333 -14.59 -8.31 7.18
CA PHE A 333 -15.75 -7.49 7.53
C PHE A 333 -17.02 -8.35 7.60
N GLY A 334 -17.74 -8.26 8.73
CA GLY A 334 -18.93 -9.06 9.02
C GLY A 334 -19.70 -8.57 10.25
N LEU A 335 -20.56 -9.42 10.80
CA LEU A 335 -21.30 -9.12 12.04
C LEU A 335 -20.48 -9.50 13.28
N ASN A 336 -19.30 -8.88 13.43
CA ASN A 336 -18.35 -9.15 14.51
C ASN A 336 -17.88 -7.85 15.20
N GLY A 337 -17.19 -7.99 16.33
CA GLY A 337 -16.73 -6.86 17.13
C GLY A 337 -15.71 -5.97 16.41
N GLY A 338 -14.83 -6.57 15.59
CA GLY A 338 -13.82 -5.83 14.81
C GLY A 338 -14.47 -4.92 13.77
N SER A 339 -15.51 -5.42 13.09
CA SER A 339 -16.24 -4.69 12.04
C SER A 339 -16.99 -3.48 12.58
N VAL A 340 -17.62 -3.62 13.76
CA VAL A 340 -18.27 -2.50 14.44
C VAL A 340 -17.24 -1.46 14.87
N ARG A 341 -16.10 -1.88 15.44
CA ARG A 341 -15.01 -0.99 15.83
C ARG A 341 -14.48 -0.20 14.61
N LEU A 342 -14.12 -0.91 13.54
CA LEU A 342 -13.60 -0.33 12.32
C LEU A 342 -14.59 0.66 11.69
N LEU A 343 -15.88 0.30 11.64
CA LEU A 343 -16.93 1.19 11.16
C LEU A 343 -17.03 2.47 12.01
N LEU A 344 -16.97 2.36 13.33
CA LEU A 344 -16.99 3.53 14.23
C LEU A 344 -15.74 4.40 14.06
N SER A 345 -14.56 3.80 13.89
CA SER A 345 -13.32 4.52 13.59
C SER A 345 -13.42 5.30 12.29
N LEU A 346 -13.95 4.69 11.23
CA LEU A 346 -14.13 5.31 9.92
C LEU A 346 -15.21 6.40 9.93
N VAL A 347 -16.33 6.20 10.63
CA VAL A 347 -17.33 7.24 10.85
C VAL A 347 -16.70 8.43 11.58
N GLY A 348 -15.91 8.16 12.63
CA GLY A 348 -15.17 9.20 13.36
C GLY A 348 -14.21 9.97 12.48
N ALA A 349 -13.39 9.27 11.69
CA ALA A 349 -12.46 9.86 10.74
C ALA A 349 -13.19 10.77 9.74
N PHE A 350 -14.25 10.27 9.10
CA PHE A 350 -15.02 11.03 8.12
C PHE A 350 -15.77 12.21 8.74
N LEU A 351 -16.31 12.06 9.95
CA LEU A 351 -16.92 13.18 10.66
C LEU A 351 -15.88 14.26 10.98
N ILE A 352 -14.70 13.88 11.47
CA ILE A 352 -13.63 14.84 11.77
C ILE A 352 -13.20 15.56 10.50
N GLU A 353 -12.89 14.82 9.43
CA GLU A 353 -12.48 15.41 8.15
C GLU A 353 -13.50 16.43 7.63
N ASN A 354 -14.78 16.04 7.57
CA ASN A 354 -15.82 16.85 6.96
C ASN A 354 -16.30 17.99 7.87
N VAL A 355 -16.50 17.72 9.16
CA VAL A 355 -16.99 18.73 10.11
C VAL A 355 -15.88 19.69 10.47
N ALA A 356 -14.68 19.21 10.82
CA ALA A 356 -13.57 20.10 11.15
C ALA A 356 -13.12 20.88 9.90
N GLY A 357 -13.08 20.24 8.73
CA GLY A 357 -12.82 20.93 7.46
C GLY A 357 -13.84 22.02 7.16
N LEU A 358 -15.14 21.74 7.33
CA LEU A 358 -16.18 22.75 7.18
C LEU A 358 -16.03 23.88 8.19
N VAL A 359 -15.81 23.57 9.47
CA VAL A 359 -15.70 24.58 10.54
C VAL A 359 -14.51 25.49 10.30
N VAL A 360 -13.34 24.92 10.00
CA VAL A 360 -12.10 25.66 9.71
C VAL A 360 -12.30 26.53 8.47
N LEU A 361 -12.87 25.97 7.41
CA LEU A 361 -13.07 26.71 6.18
C LEU A 361 -14.16 27.77 6.31
N ALA A 362 -15.28 27.49 6.98
CA ALA A 362 -16.35 28.46 7.25
C ALA A 362 -15.86 29.59 8.16
N TRP A 363 -15.01 29.30 9.14
CA TRP A 363 -14.35 30.31 9.96
C TRP A 363 -13.42 31.18 9.12
N TRP A 364 -12.60 30.57 8.26
CA TRP A 364 -11.65 31.27 7.42
C TRP A 364 -12.32 32.10 6.30
N LEU A 365 -13.33 31.55 5.64
CA LEU A 365 -14.15 32.21 4.61
C LEU A 365 -15.12 33.23 5.20
N GLY A 366 -15.64 32.97 6.41
CA GLY A 366 -16.52 33.88 7.13
C GLY A 366 -15.84 35.19 7.46
N ARG A 367 -14.54 35.15 7.83
CA ARG A 367 -13.69 36.34 7.95
C ARG A 367 -13.55 37.14 6.66
N ARG A 368 -13.85 36.53 5.51
CA ARG A 368 -13.77 37.12 4.16
C ARG A 368 -15.14 37.34 3.52
N GLY A 369 -16.23 37.09 4.24
CA GLY A 369 -17.61 37.31 3.78
C GLY A 369 -18.13 36.29 2.75
N ALA A 370 -17.54 35.10 2.66
CA ALA A 370 -17.98 34.06 1.72
C ALA A 370 -18.75 32.92 2.44
N PRO A 371 -19.95 32.53 1.96
CA PRO A 371 -20.71 31.44 2.56
C PRO A 371 -20.19 30.06 2.14
N ALA A 372 -19.93 29.17 3.10
CA ALA A 372 -19.65 27.76 2.86
C ALA A 372 -20.96 26.94 2.78
N ARG A 373 -21.09 26.03 1.81
CA ARG A 373 -22.24 25.12 1.68
C ARG A 373 -21.77 23.72 1.32
N LEU A 374 -22.19 22.73 2.11
CA LEU A 374 -22.00 21.32 1.80
C LEU A 374 -23.08 20.83 0.83
N ARG A 375 -22.69 20.04 -0.17
CA ARG A 375 -23.61 19.34 -1.07
C ARG A 375 -23.13 17.92 -1.27
N LEU A 376 -23.97 16.96 -0.89
CA LEU A 376 -23.71 15.55 -1.16
C LEU A 376 -24.05 15.23 -2.62
N ARG A 377 -23.14 14.54 -3.31
CA ARG A 377 -23.35 14.12 -4.70
C ARG A 377 -23.61 12.63 -4.80
N LEU A 378 -24.82 12.16 -4.47
CA LEU A 378 -25.24 10.73 -4.47
C LEU A 378 -24.64 9.85 -5.59
N GLY A 379 -24.44 10.40 -6.79
CA GLY A 379 -23.79 9.69 -7.90
C GLY A 379 -22.36 9.21 -7.63
N SER A 380 -21.51 10.00 -6.96
CA SER A 380 -20.15 9.55 -6.63
C SER A 380 -20.14 8.45 -5.59
N LEU A 381 -21.10 8.41 -4.65
CA LEU A 381 -21.22 7.31 -3.68
C LEU A 381 -21.48 5.96 -4.36
N LEU A 382 -22.27 5.96 -5.44
CA LEU A 382 -22.48 4.76 -6.25
C LEU A 382 -21.18 4.30 -6.92
N VAL A 383 -20.38 5.25 -7.43
CA VAL A 383 -19.08 4.93 -8.04
C VAL A 383 -18.13 4.35 -6.99
N VAL A 384 -18.06 4.95 -5.79
CA VAL A 384 -17.27 4.42 -4.66
C VAL A 384 -17.64 2.99 -4.35
N LEU A 385 -18.95 2.73 -4.20
CA LEU A 385 -19.48 1.42 -3.88
C LEU A 385 -19.09 0.40 -4.95
N VAL A 386 -19.29 0.74 -6.23
CA VAL A 386 -18.96 -0.16 -7.34
C VAL A 386 -17.47 -0.45 -7.39
N THR A 387 -16.62 0.56 -7.20
CA THR A 387 -15.16 0.39 -7.19
C THR A 387 -14.70 -0.43 -5.98
N ALA A 388 -15.24 -0.17 -4.78
CA ALA A 388 -14.92 -0.93 -3.57
C ALA A 388 -15.33 -2.41 -3.71
N LEU A 389 -16.54 -2.66 -4.22
CA LEU A 389 -17.01 -4.02 -4.49
C LEU A 389 -16.18 -4.71 -5.58
N ALA A 390 -15.81 -4.00 -6.64
CA ALA A 390 -14.96 -4.54 -7.69
C ALA A 390 -13.57 -4.90 -7.16
N SER A 391 -12.99 -4.06 -6.29
CA SER A 391 -11.71 -4.33 -5.62
C SER A 391 -11.80 -5.59 -4.77
N ARG A 392 -12.86 -5.72 -3.96
CA ARG A 392 -13.10 -6.91 -3.12
C ARG A 392 -13.28 -8.17 -3.95
N VAL A 393 -14.08 -8.12 -5.02
CA VAL A 393 -14.30 -9.29 -5.91
C VAL A 393 -13.03 -9.69 -6.65
N ALA A 394 -12.16 -8.73 -6.95
CA ALA A 394 -10.89 -8.99 -7.62
C ALA A 394 -9.76 -9.43 -6.66
N GLY A 395 -10.01 -9.47 -5.34
CA GLY A 395 -8.96 -9.74 -4.34
C GLY A 395 -7.89 -8.66 -4.28
N PHE A 396 -8.23 -7.42 -4.67
CA PHE A 396 -7.32 -6.29 -4.54
C PHE A 396 -7.40 -5.72 -3.13
N ASP A 397 -6.52 -6.23 -2.28
CA ASP A 397 -6.35 -5.85 -0.87
C ASP A 397 -5.46 -4.61 -0.68
N PRO A 398 -5.62 -3.57 -1.52
CA PRO A 398 -5.67 -2.23 -0.96
C PRO A 398 -6.93 -1.45 -1.38
N GLY A 399 -8.03 -2.15 -1.67
CA GLY A 399 -9.30 -1.51 -2.02
C GLY A 399 -9.79 -0.50 -0.97
N PHE A 400 -9.32 -0.60 0.28
CA PHE A 400 -9.67 0.29 1.37
C PHE A 400 -9.18 1.71 1.11
N VAL A 401 -7.99 1.86 0.52
CA VAL A 401 -7.44 3.17 0.13
C VAL A 401 -8.40 3.78 -0.86
N PHE A 402 -8.73 3.08 -1.95
CA PHE A 402 -9.64 3.56 -2.98
C PHE A 402 -11.06 3.86 -2.45
N GLY A 403 -11.62 3.00 -1.60
CA GLY A 403 -12.93 3.20 -0.97
C GLY A 403 -12.98 4.44 -0.07
N LEU A 404 -11.94 4.65 0.75
CA LEU A 404 -11.75 5.85 1.56
C LEU A 404 -11.64 7.10 0.67
N VAL A 405 -10.76 7.07 -0.33
CA VAL A 405 -10.50 8.21 -1.22
C VAL A 405 -11.80 8.69 -1.88
N PHE A 406 -12.53 7.78 -2.49
CA PHE A 406 -13.74 8.14 -3.21
C PHE A 406 -14.87 8.52 -2.24
N GLY A 407 -14.96 7.89 -1.07
CA GLY A 407 -15.98 8.16 -0.06
C GLY A 407 -15.90 9.57 0.49
N LEU A 408 -14.70 10.16 0.49
CA LEU A 408 -14.40 11.50 1.01
C LEU A 408 -14.58 12.61 -0.02
N ALA A 409 -14.18 12.36 -1.27
CA ALA A 409 -14.44 13.28 -2.39
C ALA A 409 -15.96 13.57 -2.58
N PHE A 410 -16.83 12.73 -2.01
CA PHE A 410 -18.28 12.84 -2.03
C PHE A 410 -18.87 14.00 -1.21
N VAL A 411 -18.25 14.31 -0.06
CA VAL A 411 -18.83 15.25 0.92
C VAL A 411 -18.31 16.67 0.72
N GLY A 412 -17.13 16.83 0.10
CA GLY A 412 -16.36 18.08 0.06
C GLY A 412 -16.62 19.06 -1.09
N GLU A 413 -17.41 18.76 -2.13
CA GLU A 413 -17.55 19.68 -3.28
C GLU A 413 -18.34 20.96 -2.91
N MET A 414 -17.61 21.94 -2.38
CA MET A 414 -18.01 23.33 -2.28
C MET A 414 -17.87 23.96 -3.66
N SER A 415 -18.80 23.61 -4.54
CA SER A 415 -18.86 24.20 -5.87
C SER A 415 -19.10 25.70 -5.71
N ALA A 416 -18.05 26.50 -5.83
CA ALA A 416 -18.17 27.88 -6.31
C ALA A 416 -19.01 27.78 -7.58
N ARG A 417 -20.17 28.46 -7.58
CA ARG A 417 -21.07 28.49 -8.72
C ARG A 417 -20.25 29.06 -9.88
N ARG A 418 -19.74 28.19 -10.75
CA ARG A 418 -19.17 28.58 -12.01
C ARG A 418 -20.38 28.88 -12.89
N ASP A 419 -20.87 30.11 -12.81
CA ASP A 419 -21.77 30.62 -13.83
C ASP A 419 -21.03 30.40 -15.15
N GLY A 420 -21.60 29.61 -16.06
CA GLY A 420 -20.93 29.00 -17.21
C GLY A 420 -20.37 29.96 -18.27
N ASN A 421 -20.24 31.24 -17.94
CA ASN A 421 -19.40 32.16 -18.66
C ASN A 421 -17.94 31.77 -18.37
N GLY A 422 -17.10 31.66 -19.40
CA GLY A 422 -15.70 31.25 -19.30
C GLY A 422 -14.77 32.23 -18.55
N ASP A 423 -15.23 32.79 -17.44
CA ASP A 423 -14.47 33.71 -16.62
C ASP A 423 -13.29 33.00 -15.96
N THR A 424 -12.18 33.72 -16.02
CA THR A 424 -10.91 33.37 -15.38
C THR A 424 -11.16 33.18 -13.88
N PRO A 425 -10.64 32.11 -13.24
CA PRO A 425 -10.87 31.88 -11.81
C PRO A 425 -10.49 33.12 -10.99
N SER A 426 -11.38 33.54 -10.10
CA SER A 426 -11.13 34.71 -9.27
C SER A 426 -10.03 34.39 -8.25
N ARG A 427 -9.33 35.42 -7.74
CA ARG A 427 -8.35 35.23 -6.65
C ARG A 427 -8.95 34.53 -5.43
N ARG A 428 -10.25 34.70 -5.19
CA ARG A 428 -10.96 34.06 -4.07
C ARG A 428 -11.10 32.55 -4.26
N ASP A 429 -11.33 32.09 -5.48
CA ASP A 429 -11.44 30.66 -5.80
C ASP A 429 -10.09 29.96 -5.64
N VAL A 430 -9.01 30.64 -6.03
CA VAL A 430 -7.63 30.17 -5.85
C VAL A 430 -7.27 30.08 -4.37
N ASP A 431 -7.60 31.12 -3.60
CA ASP A 431 -7.39 31.11 -2.16
C ASP A 431 -8.19 29.97 -1.49
N GLN A 432 -9.46 29.78 -1.86
CA GLN A 432 -10.29 28.70 -1.35
C GLN A 432 -9.70 27.32 -1.66
N ALA A 433 -9.27 27.11 -2.91
CA ALA A 433 -8.59 25.89 -3.32
C ALA A 433 -7.31 25.62 -2.51
N LEU A 434 -6.49 26.64 -2.30
CA LEU A 434 -5.28 26.50 -1.46
C LEU A 434 -5.62 26.23 0.00
N GLY A 435 -6.66 26.87 0.55
CA GLY A 435 -7.11 26.66 1.92
C GLY A 435 -7.60 25.24 2.17
N GLU A 436 -8.37 24.69 1.25
CA GLU A 436 -8.85 23.31 1.29
C GLU A 436 -7.70 22.30 1.17
N ALA A 437 -6.81 22.48 0.19
CA ALA A 437 -5.62 21.62 0.04
C ALA A 437 -4.70 21.69 1.28
N THR A 438 -4.51 22.88 1.84
CA THR A 438 -3.70 23.07 3.05
C THR A 438 -4.34 22.40 4.26
N TRP A 439 -5.67 22.48 4.40
CA TRP A 439 -6.39 21.78 5.47
C TRP A 439 -6.21 20.26 5.38
N LEU A 440 -6.46 19.68 4.20
CA LEU A 440 -6.31 18.23 3.99
C LEU A 440 -4.87 17.78 4.27
N LEU A 441 -3.87 18.55 3.84
CA LEU A 441 -2.47 18.27 4.13
C LEU A 441 -2.17 18.28 5.63
N ILE A 442 -2.56 19.36 6.33
CA ILE A 442 -2.29 19.51 7.78
C ILE A 442 -3.02 18.43 8.58
N ALA A 443 -4.31 18.20 8.29
CA ALA A 443 -5.13 17.20 8.97
C ALA A 443 -4.56 15.80 8.74
N GLY A 444 -4.23 15.45 7.51
CA GLY A 444 -3.65 14.15 7.16
C GLY A 444 -2.30 13.88 7.84
N VAL A 445 -1.36 14.81 7.71
CA VAL A 445 -0.02 14.68 8.33
C VAL A 445 -0.10 14.68 9.86
N THR A 446 -0.91 15.56 10.45
CA THR A 446 -1.06 15.61 11.91
C THR A 446 -1.72 14.33 12.44
N SER A 447 -2.74 13.83 11.75
CA SER A 447 -3.38 12.55 12.09
C SER A 447 -2.40 11.39 12.02
N TRP A 448 -1.53 11.35 11.01
CA TRP A 448 -0.49 10.34 10.88
C TRP A 448 0.55 10.41 12.01
N LEU A 449 0.94 11.61 12.43
CA LEU A 449 1.84 11.78 13.59
C LEU A 449 1.17 11.32 14.89
N VAL A 450 -0.11 11.63 15.09
CA VAL A 450 -0.87 11.15 16.27
C VAL A 450 -1.00 9.64 16.24
N TYR A 451 -1.30 9.04 15.08
CA TYR A 451 -1.27 7.60 14.87
C TYR A 451 0.09 7.00 15.25
N SER A 452 1.19 7.58 14.75
CA SER A 452 2.56 7.11 15.02
C SER A 452 2.89 7.15 16.51
N VAL A 453 2.49 8.20 17.21
CA VAL A 453 2.65 8.30 18.68
C VAL A 453 1.79 7.27 19.40
N ALA A 454 0.53 7.08 18.97
CA ALA A 454 -0.36 6.09 19.59
C ALA A 454 0.17 4.65 19.44
N VAL A 455 0.74 4.31 18.28
CA VAL A 455 1.40 3.02 18.04
C VAL A 455 2.66 2.88 18.89
N GLY A 456 3.53 3.91 18.91
CA GLY A 456 4.76 3.91 19.72
C GLY A 456 4.51 3.81 21.23
N LEU A 457 3.35 4.27 21.71
CA LEU A 457 2.90 4.10 23.10
C LEU A 457 2.16 2.78 23.35
N ALA A 458 2.16 1.86 22.38
CA ALA A 458 1.45 0.59 22.45
C ALA A 458 -0.06 0.74 22.77
N PHE A 459 -0.68 1.87 22.38
CA PHE A 459 -2.06 2.17 22.75
C PHE A 459 -3.04 1.16 22.12
N GLY A 460 -2.74 0.68 20.91
CA GLY A 460 -3.53 -0.36 20.23
C GLY A 460 -3.51 -1.72 20.92
N THR A 461 -2.37 -2.13 21.49
CA THR A 461 -2.23 -3.44 22.14
C THR A 461 -2.67 -3.40 23.61
N THR A 462 -2.30 -2.34 24.34
CA THR A 462 -2.62 -2.19 25.76
C THR A 462 -4.04 -1.66 26.02
N GLY A 463 -4.59 -0.86 25.10
CA GLY A 463 -5.91 -0.23 25.23
C GLY A 463 -7.08 -1.11 24.75
N GLY A 464 -6.80 -2.33 24.29
CA GLY A 464 -7.80 -3.24 23.74
C GLY A 464 -8.63 -2.60 22.62
N MET A 465 -9.95 -2.80 22.66
CA MET A 465 -10.87 -2.27 21.63
C MET A 465 -10.80 -0.74 21.48
N ILE A 466 -10.72 0.01 22.60
CA ILE A 466 -10.70 1.48 22.56
C ILE A 466 -9.37 1.97 22.00
N GLY A 467 -8.28 1.31 22.38
CA GLY A 467 -6.95 1.56 21.84
C GLY A 467 -6.92 1.45 20.33
N LEU A 468 -7.39 0.32 19.80
CA LEU A 468 -7.47 0.09 18.36
C LEU A 468 -8.45 1.03 17.66
N LEU A 469 -9.58 1.36 18.29
CA LEU A 469 -10.53 2.33 17.71
C LEU A 469 -9.84 3.67 17.44
N VAL A 470 -9.07 4.17 18.39
CA VAL A 470 -8.33 5.44 18.28
C VAL A 470 -7.23 5.35 17.22
N VAL A 471 -6.44 4.27 17.24
CA VAL A 471 -5.39 4.02 16.24
C VAL A 471 -5.97 3.99 14.83
N GLU A 472 -7.03 3.21 14.60
CA GLU A 472 -7.70 3.08 13.30
C GLU A 472 -8.41 4.37 12.86
N LEU A 473 -8.92 5.17 13.80
CA LEU A 473 -9.51 6.46 13.50
C LEU A 473 -8.47 7.43 12.94
N PHE A 474 -7.30 7.54 13.58
CA PHE A 474 -6.23 8.43 13.11
C PHE A 474 -5.54 7.89 11.85
N ALA A 475 -5.42 6.57 11.70
CA ALA A 475 -4.96 5.96 10.45
C ALA A 475 -5.94 6.26 9.30
N GLY A 476 -7.24 6.02 9.52
CA GLY A 476 -8.29 6.28 8.53
C GLY A 476 -8.38 7.76 8.16
N LEU A 477 -8.24 8.68 9.12
CA LEU A 477 -8.21 10.12 8.88
C LEU A 477 -6.94 10.55 8.11
N ALA A 478 -5.79 9.96 8.41
CA ALA A 478 -4.54 10.21 7.68
C ALA A 478 -4.64 9.75 6.21
N VAL A 479 -5.01 8.49 6.00
CA VAL A 479 -5.20 7.91 4.66
C VAL A 479 -6.26 8.69 3.90
N GLY A 480 -7.40 8.98 4.53
CA GLY A 480 -8.51 9.72 3.95
C GLY A 480 -8.11 11.11 3.44
N CYS A 481 -7.56 11.95 4.33
CA CYS A 481 -7.18 13.32 3.98
C CYS A 481 -6.07 13.38 2.93
N LEU A 482 -5.03 12.54 3.05
CA LEU A 482 -3.89 12.56 2.12
C LEU A 482 -4.26 12.03 0.74
N ALA A 483 -5.10 11.00 0.69
CA ALA A 483 -5.55 10.46 -0.58
C ALA A 483 -6.57 11.39 -1.26
N ALA A 484 -7.46 12.01 -0.48
CA ALA A 484 -8.36 13.05 -0.97
C ALA A 484 -7.56 14.22 -1.54
N LEU A 485 -6.53 14.71 -0.83
CA LEU A 485 -5.66 15.81 -1.26
C LEU A 485 -5.08 15.55 -2.66
N PHE A 486 -4.52 14.36 -2.89
CA PHE A 486 -4.00 13.96 -4.19
C PHE A 486 -5.09 14.00 -5.27
N LEU A 487 -6.28 13.44 -5.01
CA LEU A 487 -7.34 13.45 -6.02
C LEU A 487 -7.90 14.84 -6.30
N VAL A 488 -8.18 15.65 -5.28
CA VAL A 488 -8.84 16.96 -5.48
C VAL A 488 -7.90 17.96 -6.17
N LEU A 489 -6.58 17.77 -6.06
CA LEU A 489 -5.61 18.56 -6.80
C LEU A 489 -5.46 18.15 -8.25
N LEU A 490 -6.07 17.05 -8.71
CA LEU A 490 -6.08 16.70 -10.12
C LEU A 490 -6.73 17.85 -10.93
N PRO A 491 -6.12 18.27 -12.06
CA PRO A 491 -6.63 19.38 -12.87
C PRO A 491 -7.77 18.94 -13.79
N LEU A 492 -8.82 18.40 -13.17
CA LEU A 492 -10.08 17.98 -13.82
C LEU A 492 -11.18 19.02 -13.55
N PRO A 493 -12.08 19.26 -14.51
CA PRO A 493 -13.19 20.19 -14.33
C PRO A 493 -14.03 19.84 -13.11
N GLY A 494 -14.23 20.81 -12.21
CA GLY A 494 -15.01 20.63 -10.97
C GLY A 494 -14.16 20.44 -9.72
N LEU A 495 -12.89 20.06 -9.87
CA LEU A 495 -11.95 19.92 -8.76
C LEU A 495 -11.15 21.20 -8.51
N ILE A 496 -10.60 21.33 -7.30
CA ILE A 496 -9.76 22.48 -6.91
C ILE A 496 -8.46 22.55 -7.73
N GLY A 497 -7.96 21.42 -8.22
CA GLY A 497 -6.80 21.37 -9.11
C GLY A 497 -6.98 22.19 -10.39
N ALA A 498 -8.18 22.21 -10.98
CA ALA A 498 -8.44 22.94 -12.20
C ALA A 498 -8.41 24.46 -12.01
N THR A 499 -8.83 24.97 -10.84
CA THR A 499 -8.78 26.40 -10.55
C THR A 499 -7.33 26.85 -10.35
N LEU A 500 -6.53 26.05 -9.63
CA LEU A 500 -5.09 26.29 -9.45
C LEU A 500 -4.34 26.23 -10.78
N TRP A 501 -4.60 25.22 -11.60
CA TRP A 501 -3.97 25.05 -12.92
C TRP A 501 -4.26 26.22 -13.86
N ALA A 502 -5.51 26.67 -13.89
CA ALA A 502 -5.92 27.80 -14.71
C ALA A 502 -5.30 29.13 -14.25
N HIS A 503 -5.03 29.30 -12.96
CA HIS A 503 -4.38 30.50 -12.42
C HIS A 503 -2.85 30.47 -12.57
N SER A 504 -2.20 29.38 -12.16
CA SER A 504 -0.75 29.20 -12.23
C SER A 504 -0.39 27.72 -12.26
N ARG A 505 0.05 27.24 -13.43
CA ARG A 505 0.50 25.86 -13.62
C ARG A 505 1.63 25.47 -12.68
N ILE A 506 2.50 26.41 -12.31
CA ILE A 506 3.62 26.16 -11.39
C ILE A 506 3.12 25.94 -9.97
N ARG A 507 2.21 26.80 -9.46
CA ARG A 507 1.64 26.62 -8.12
C ARG A 507 0.87 25.32 -8.00
N TRP A 508 0.09 24.98 -9.02
CA TRP A 508 -0.56 23.68 -9.11
C TRP A 508 0.46 22.55 -9.07
N ALA A 509 1.51 22.60 -9.90
CA ALA A 509 2.49 21.52 -10.00
C ALA A 509 3.24 21.31 -8.67
N ILE A 510 3.54 22.39 -7.94
CA ILE A 510 4.14 22.31 -6.61
C ILE A 510 3.16 21.66 -5.62
N ALA A 511 1.90 22.11 -5.58
CA ALA A 511 0.90 21.54 -4.68
C ALA A 511 0.66 20.05 -4.96
N GLU A 512 0.53 19.69 -6.23
CA GLU A 512 0.38 18.31 -6.70
C GLU A 512 1.61 17.47 -6.33
N ALA A 513 2.82 17.98 -6.55
CA ALA A 513 4.05 17.27 -6.19
C ALA A 513 4.16 17.02 -4.68
N VAL A 514 3.75 17.98 -3.85
CA VAL A 514 3.68 17.82 -2.39
C VAL A 514 2.64 16.76 -2.02
N ALA A 515 1.44 16.84 -2.59
CA ALA A 515 0.37 15.87 -2.33
C ALA A 515 0.79 14.44 -2.71
N ILE A 516 1.35 14.27 -3.91
CA ILE A 516 1.90 13.02 -4.40
C ILE A 516 3.01 12.52 -3.47
N GLY A 517 3.98 13.37 -3.13
CA GLY A 517 5.08 13.00 -2.25
C GLY A 517 4.55 12.47 -0.92
N VAL A 518 3.73 13.25 -0.22
CA VAL A 518 3.19 12.85 1.08
C VAL A 518 2.32 11.60 0.98
N PHE A 519 1.49 11.47 -0.06
CA PHE A 519 0.71 10.25 -0.30
C PHE A 519 1.61 9.02 -0.50
N LEU A 520 2.68 9.14 -1.27
CA LEU A 520 3.60 8.04 -1.53
C LEU A 520 4.47 7.66 -0.34
N PHE A 521 4.85 8.62 0.49
CA PHE A 521 5.68 8.35 1.67
C PHE A 521 4.88 7.82 2.85
N ILE A 522 3.63 8.26 2.99
CA ILE A 522 2.81 7.92 4.16
C ILE A 522 1.82 6.81 3.83
N VAL A 523 1.09 6.94 2.72
CA VAL A 523 -0.04 6.05 2.40
C VAL A 523 0.40 4.87 1.53
N LEU A 524 1.23 5.08 0.51
CA LEU A 524 1.59 3.98 -0.40
C LEU A 524 2.43 2.86 0.23
N PRO A 525 3.36 3.08 1.17
CA PRO A 525 4.27 2.03 1.62
C PRO A 525 3.64 1.15 2.70
N LEU A 526 2.34 0.85 2.61
CA LEU A 526 1.61 -0.07 3.49
C LEU A 526 2.15 -1.51 3.33
N PRO A 527 3.14 -1.95 4.12
CA PRO A 527 3.90 -3.16 3.81
C PRO A 527 2.99 -4.39 3.91
N ALA A 528 2.14 -4.46 4.93
CA ALA A 528 1.22 -5.58 5.16
C ALA A 528 0.22 -5.82 4.01
N SER A 529 -0.18 -4.78 3.28
CA SER A 529 -1.11 -4.91 2.15
C SER A 529 -0.42 -5.20 0.81
N TRP A 530 0.90 -5.08 0.72
CA TRP A 530 1.66 -5.37 -0.50
C TRP A 530 2.48 -6.67 -0.38
N THR A 531 2.88 -7.06 0.84
CA THR A 531 3.60 -8.32 1.09
C THR A 531 2.68 -9.54 1.03
N THR A 532 1.38 -9.36 1.28
CA THR A 532 0.34 -10.41 1.12
C THR A 532 -0.16 -10.55 -0.30
N VAL A 533 0.23 -9.62 -1.17
CA VAL A 533 -0.12 -9.66 -2.58
C VAL A 533 0.93 -10.50 -3.28
N ASP A 534 0.77 -11.82 -3.18
CA ASP A 534 1.56 -12.81 -3.93
C ASP A 534 1.46 -12.63 -5.45
N THR A 535 0.57 -11.74 -5.92
CA THR A 535 0.49 -11.43 -7.34
C THR A 535 1.74 -10.69 -7.80
N PRO A 536 2.46 -11.23 -8.81
CA PRO A 536 3.68 -10.62 -9.30
C PRO A 536 3.46 -9.15 -9.66
N PHE A 537 4.43 -8.28 -9.33
CA PHE A 537 4.41 -6.86 -9.74
C PHE A 537 4.07 -6.67 -11.23
N ALA A 538 4.49 -7.62 -12.08
CA ALA A 538 4.14 -7.65 -13.49
C ALA A 538 2.63 -7.70 -13.77
N LEU A 539 1.83 -8.38 -12.94
CA LEU A 539 0.38 -8.43 -13.06
C LEU A 539 -0.26 -7.07 -12.77
N TRP A 540 0.24 -6.34 -11.78
CA TRP A 540 -0.20 -4.96 -11.50
C TRP A 540 0.06 -4.03 -12.69
N VAL A 541 1.30 -4.08 -13.21
CA VAL A 541 1.67 -3.32 -14.41
C VAL A 541 0.78 -3.72 -15.58
N ALA A 542 0.51 -5.02 -15.77
CA ALA A 542 -0.38 -5.51 -16.82
C ALA A 542 -1.82 -5.01 -16.64
N MET A 543 -2.36 -5.01 -15.42
CA MET A 543 -3.70 -4.49 -15.15
C MET A 543 -3.78 -2.98 -15.46
N PHE A 544 -2.82 -2.19 -14.98
CA PHE A 544 -2.79 -0.76 -15.30
C PHE A 544 -2.59 -0.50 -16.79
N ALA A 545 -1.79 -1.32 -17.47
CA ALA A 545 -1.63 -1.27 -18.92
C ALA A 545 -2.95 -1.61 -19.64
N ILE A 546 -3.68 -2.64 -19.20
CA ILE A 546 -5.01 -3.00 -19.72
C ILE A 546 -5.99 -1.83 -19.52
N TYR A 547 -6.02 -1.25 -18.31
CA TYR A 547 -6.81 -0.05 -18.02
C TYR A 547 -6.45 1.09 -18.96
N ALA A 548 -5.17 1.39 -19.14
CA ALA A 548 -4.70 2.44 -20.03
C ALA A 548 -5.13 2.19 -21.48
N VAL A 549 -5.01 0.95 -21.97
CA VAL A 549 -5.47 0.54 -23.31
C VAL A 549 -6.98 0.71 -23.45
N LEU A 550 -7.77 0.27 -22.47
CA LEU A 550 -9.23 0.42 -22.48
C LEU A 550 -9.65 1.89 -22.45
N ALA A 551 -8.99 2.72 -21.63
CA ALA A 551 -9.24 4.14 -21.56
C ALA A 551 -8.89 4.85 -22.88
N VAL A 552 -7.76 4.52 -23.50
CA VAL A 552 -7.38 5.05 -24.83
C VAL A 552 -8.36 4.57 -25.93
N ALA A 553 -8.77 3.30 -25.88
CA ALA A 553 -9.76 2.76 -26.81
C ALA A 553 -11.12 3.48 -26.67
N LEU A 554 -11.58 3.68 -25.43
CA LEU A 554 -12.80 4.43 -25.14
C LEU A 554 -12.68 5.88 -25.62
N TRP A 555 -11.56 6.55 -25.33
CA TRP A 555 -11.27 7.88 -25.86
C TRP A 555 -11.34 7.92 -27.38
N ALA A 556 -10.73 6.96 -28.07
CA ALA A 556 -10.73 6.87 -29.53
C ALA A 556 -12.15 6.67 -30.07
N VAL A 557 -12.95 5.77 -29.47
CA VAL A 557 -14.35 5.56 -29.83
C VAL A 557 -15.14 6.85 -29.64
N LEU A 558 -15.06 7.50 -28.49
CA LEU A 558 -15.78 8.74 -28.20
C LEU A 558 -15.39 9.87 -29.17
N THR A 559 -14.10 9.96 -29.49
CA THR A 559 -13.56 11.01 -30.36
C THR A 559 -13.92 10.79 -31.83
N TYR A 560 -13.80 9.54 -32.33
CA TYR A 560 -13.94 9.22 -33.75
C TYR A 560 -15.34 8.76 -34.16
N THR A 561 -16.25 8.44 -33.22
CA THR A 561 -17.63 8.09 -33.57
C THR A 561 -18.34 9.29 -34.21
N PRO A 562 -18.79 9.19 -35.48
CA PRO A 562 -19.40 10.33 -36.17
C PRO A 562 -20.74 10.71 -35.54
N SER A 563 -20.99 11.99 -35.29
CA SER A 563 -22.23 12.48 -34.66
C SER A 563 -23.51 12.07 -35.42
N ARG A 564 -23.40 11.80 -36.73
CA ARG A 564 -24.51 11.29 -37.56
C ARG A 564 -25.05 9.93 -37.09
N TRP A 565 -24.21 9.05 -36.55
CA TRP A 565 -24.64 7.76 -36.01
C TRP A 565 -25.48 7.94 -34.73
N ILE A 566 -25.17 8.96 -33.95
CA ILE A 566 -25.88 9.31 -32.72
C ILE A 566 -27.21 10.01 -33.04
N ALA A 567 -27.18 10.98 -33.96
CA ALA A 567 -28.36 11.76 -34.38
C ALA A 567 -29.43 10.92 -35.09
N ALA A 568 -29.05 9.86 -35.81
CA ALA A 568 -30.00 8.99 -36.53
C ALA A 568 -30.95 8.23 -35.59
N ARG A 569 -30.56 7.99 -34.32
CA ARG A 569 -31.41 7.28 -33.34
C ARG A 569 -32.34 8.19 -32.55
N THR A 570 -32.11 9.51 -32.57
CA THR A 570 -32.85 10.45 -31.71
C THR A 570 -33.87 11.30 -32.42
N ARG A 571 -33.93 11.28 -33.77
CA ARG A 571 -35.10 11.84 -34.46
C ARG A 571 -36.30 10.95 -34.14
N PRO A 572 -37.31 11.45 -33.39
CA PRO A 572 -38.60 10.80 -33.42
C PRO A 572 -39.00 10.77 -34.90
N GLU A 573 -39.44 9.62 -35.40
CA GLU A 573 -40.25 9.59 -36.61
C GLU A 573 -41.37 10.60 -36.36
N VAL A 574 -41.24 11.79 -36.95
CA VAL A 574 -42.35 12.71 -37.06
C VAL A 574 -43.36 11.88 -37.82
N PRO A 575 -44.52 11.51 -37.23
CA PRO A 575 -45.54 10.79 -37.95
C PRO A 575 -45.76 11.59 -39.22
N GLY A 576 -45.47 10.99 -40.37
CA GLY A 576 -45.73 11.65 -41.65
C GLY A 576 -47.15 12.21 -41.59
N PRO A 577 -47.39 13.42 -42.14
CA PRO A 577 -48.68 14.09 -42.03
C PRO A 577 -49.76 13.05 -42.21
N SER A 578 -50.56 12.84 -41.16
CA SER A 578 -51.62 11.84 -41.18
C SER A 578 -52.35 11.98 -42.52
N ALA A 579 -52.67 10.88 -43.22
CA ALA A 579 -53.22 10.95 -44.58
C ALA A 579 -54.44 11.91 -44.70
N SER A 580 -55.12 12.22 -43.58
CA SER A 580 -56.14 13.26 -43.46
C SER A 580 -55.67 14.69 -43.71
N GLU A 581 -54.42 15.05 -43.40
CA GLU A 581 -53.86 16.39 -43.60
C GLU A 581 -53.39 16.59 -45.05
N ALA A 582 -52.94 15.52 -45.71
CA ALA A 582 -52.66 15.52 -47.15
C ALA A 582 -53.95 15.67 -47.98
N LEU A 583 -55.05 15.02 -47.58
CA LEU A 583 -56.35 15.15 -48.25
C LEU A 583 -56.99 16.55 -48.09
N ASN A 584 -56.70 17.27 -47.01
CA ASN A 584 -57.25 18.61 -46.78
C ASN A 584 -56.45 19.72 -47.48
N SER A 585 -55.21 19.41 -47.89
CA SER A 585 -54.35 20.29 -48.67
C SER A 585 -54.83 20.41 -50.13
N ASP A 586 -55.26 19.31 -50.74
CA ASP A 586 -55.72 19.29 -52.13
C ASP A 586 -57.12 19.90 -52.33
N ALA A 587 -57.90 20.10 -51.26
CA ALA A 587 -59.22 20.72 -51.34
C ALA A 587 -59.20 22.26 -51.28
N ARG A 588 -58.03 22.88 -51.07
CA ARG A 588 -57.87 24.35 -50.96
C ARG A 588 -57.07 25.00 -52.10
N SER A 589 -56.64 24.23 -53.09
CA SER A 589 -56.19 24.70 -54.39
C SER A 589 -57.31 24.52 -55.41
#